data_AF-A0ABC8RRL5-F1
#
_entry.id   AF-A0ABC8RRL5-F1
#
_cell.length_a   1.000
_cell.length_b   1.000
_cell.length_c   1.000
_cell.angle_alpha   90.00
_cell.angle_beta   90.00
_cell.angle_gamma   90.00
#
_symmetry.space_group_name_H-M   'P 1'
#
loop_
_entity.id
_entity.type
_entity.pdbx_description
1 polymer ?
#
loop_
_entity_poly.entity_id
_entity_poly.type
_entity_poly.pdbx_seq_one_letter_code
_entity_poly.pdbx_strand_id
1 'polypeptide(L)'
;MANAWKRNQPTKLLAPKTLLLFFSTSLLLLTFLYLSSQTQNPTPKALKAITFDRTIKPFDCYKSPQAHPVIASIVEGLKYPFLYSLSDFGNLPEKPHKNIARVLKGKPFRRPDISVTIQEVLEKMKSDGKRGIFVDVGANVGMATFAAAVMGFRVLAFEPVFENLQRICDGVYLNRVPDLVEVFEAATSDQIGNITFYKVRMR
;
A
#
# COMPACT_ATOMS: atom_id res chain seq x y z
N MET A 1 -12.47 -78.62 37.96
CA MET A 1 -13.22 -77.64 37.14
C MET A 1 -12.53 -76.30 37.26
N ALA A 2 -11.94 -75.82 36.17
CA ALA A 2 -11.12 -74.61 36.11
C ALA A 2 -11.98 -73.44 35.61
N ASN A 3 -12.09 -72.36 36.40
CA ASN A 3 -12.67 -71.10 35.94
C ASN A 3 -11.55 -70.07 35.79
N ALA A 4 -11.31 -69.69 34.54
CA ALA A 4 -10.29 -68.76 34.10
C ALA A 4 -10.67 -67.32 34.44
N TRP A 5 -9.85 -66.67 35.28
CA TRP A 5 -9.84 -65.23 35.42
C TRP A 5 -8.77 -64.66 34.47
N LYS A 6 -9.22 -64.08 33.34
CA LYS A 6 -8.37 -63.34 32.40
C LYS A 6 -7.96 -62.01 33.05
N ARG A 7 -6.70 -61.91 33.45
CA ARG A 7 -6.06 -60.70 33.94
C ARG A 7 -5.73 -59.80 32.73
N ASN A 8 -6.34 -58.62 32.66
CA ASN A 8 -5.97 -57.59 31.67
C ASN A 8 -4.49 -57.23 31.81
N GLN A 9 -3.72 -57.41 30.73
CA GLN A 9 -2.35 -56.89 30.65
C GLN A 9 -2.39 -55.37 30.41
N PRO A 10 -1.58 -54.57 31.11
CA PRO A 10 -1.38 -53.19 30.75
C PRO A 10 -0.56 -53.14 29.46
N THR A 11 -1.09 -52.49 28.43
CA THR A 11 -0.39 -52.15 27.20
C THR A 11 0.84 -51.30 27.54
N LYS A 12 2.04 -51.89 27.44
CA LYS A 12 3.33 -51.18 27.50
C LYS A 12 3.53 -50.38 26.21
N LEU A 13 2.71 -49.35 25.99
CA LEU A 13 2.69 -48.57 24.75
C LEU A 13 3.74 -47.45 24.71
N LEU A 14 4.45 -47.18 25.81
CA LEU A 14 5.48 -46.14 25.88
C LEU A 14 6.72 -46.63 26.62
N ALA A 15 7.58 -47.35 25.92
CA ALA A 15 8.97 -47.47 26.33
C ALA A 15 9.72 -46.19 25.90
N PRO A 16 10.69 -45.69 26.69
CA PRO A 16 11.41 -44.45 26.37
C PRO A 16 12.15 -44.52 25.03
N LYS A 17 12.54 -45.74 24.60
CA LYS A 17 13.14 -45.98 23.28
C LYS A 17 12.17 -45.73 22.12
N THR A 18 10.88 -46.09 22.27
CA THR A 18 9.85 -45.82 21.28
C THR A 18 9.51 -44.33 21.22
N LEU A 19 9.52 -43.64 22.38
CA LEU A 19 9.32 -42.20 22.45
C LEU A 19 10.46 -41.43 21.75
N LEU A 20 11.72 -41.81 21.99
CA LEU A 20 12.90 -41.23 21.31
C LEU A 20 12.85 -41.44 19.80
N LEU A 21 12.42 -42.63 19.36
CA LEU A 21 12.22 -42.91 17.94
C LEU A 21 11.14 -42.02 17.33
N PHE A 22 9.98 -41.86 17.99
CA PHE A 22 8.92 -40.94 17.54
C PHE A 22 9.36 -39.47 17.48
N PHE A 23 10.15 -39.01 18.45
CA PHE A 23 10.71 -37.65 18.40
C PHE A 23 11.70 -37.48 17.24
N SER A 24 12.56 -38.47 17.01
CA SER A 24 13.53 -38.41 15.91
C SER A 24 12.86 -38.42 14.53
N THR A 25 11.82 -39.24 14.33
CA THR A 25 11.10 -39.32 13.06
C THR A 25 10.21 -38.11 12.85
N SER A 26 9.60 -37.55 13.90
CA SER A 26 8.85 -36.30 13.83
C SER A 26 9.76 -35.10 13.49
N LEU A 27 10.96 -35.04 14.06
CA LEU A 27 11.92 -33.99 13.76
C LEU A 27 12.45 -34.10 12.31
N LEU A 28 12.70 -35.30 11.82
CA LEU A 28 13.05 -35.55 10.41
C LEU A 28 11.91 -35.18 9.46
N LEU A 29 10.66 -35.47 9.84
CA LEU A 29 9.49 -35.09 9.03
C LEU A 29 9.30 -33.56 9.02
N LEU A 30 9.45 -32.89 10.16
CA LEU A 30 9.35 -31.42 10.26
C LEU A 30 10.46 -30.72 9.48
N THR A 31 11.69 -31.23 9.54
CA THR A 31 12.81 -30.70 8.74
C THR A 31 12.61 -30.95 7.26
N PHE A 32 12.11 -32.13 6.85
CA PHE A 32 11.76 -32.40 5.47
C PHE A 32 10.64 -31.49 4.95
N LEU A 33 9.59 -31.25 5.74
CA LEU A 33 8.51 -30.32 5.41
C LEU A 33 9.01 -28.88 5.35
N TYR A 34 9.91 -28.47 6.25
CA TYR A 34 10.53 -27.13 6.22
C TYR A 34 11.40 -26.93 4.97
N LEU A 35 12.24 -27.92 4.62
CA LEU A 35 13.06 -27.89 3.41
C LEU A 35 12.20 -27.97 2.13
N SER A 36 11.12 -28.75 2.14
CA SER A 36 10.18 -28.84 1.02
C SER A 36 9.35 -27.56 0.86
N SER A 37 9.05 -26.86 1.96
CA SER A 37 8.41 -25.54 1.93
C SER A 37 9.35 -24.44 1.41
N GLN A 38 10.67 -24.71 1.39
CA GLN A 38 11.68 -23.80 0.83
C GLN A 38 11.85 -23.91 -0.69
N THR A 39 11.15 -24.83 -1.37
CA THR A 39 11.17 -24.82 -2.83
C THR A 39 10.31 -23.68 -3.37
N GLN A 40 11.01 -22.66 -3.85
CA GLN A 40 10.54 -21.58 -4.71
C GLN A 40 9.52 -20.64 -4.06
N ASN A 41 10.02 -19.73 -3.23
CA ASN A 41 9.62 -18.34 -3.47
C ASN A 41 9.99 -18.06 -4.93
N PRO A 42 9.05 -17.80 -5.84
CA PRO A 42 9.43 -17.15 -7.07
C PRO A 42 10.04 -15.83 -6.60
N THR A 43 11.37 -15.73 -6.67
CA THR A 43 12.02 -14.43 -6.78
C THR A 43 11.13 -13.65 -7.73
N PRO A 44 10.54 -12.50 -7.32
CA PRO A 44 9.78 -11.72 -8.26
C PRO A 44 10.75 -11.49 -9.40
N LYS A 45 10.49 -12.10 -10.57
CA LYS A 45 11.24 -11.83 -11.79
C LYS A 45 11.29 -10.33 -11.79
N ALA A 46 12.49 -9.77 -11.54
CA ALA A 46 12.70 -8.34 -11.54
C ALA A 46 12.05 -7.90 -12.85
N LEU A 47 10.88 -7.26 -12.73
CA LEU A 47 10.20 -6.68 -13.88
C LEU A 47 11.31 -5.87 -14.49
N LYS A 48 11.81 -6.31 -15.67
CA LYS A 48 12.93 -5.67 -16.36
C LYS A 48 12.66 -4.19 -16.19
N ALA A 49 13.49 -3.54 -15.36
CA ALA A 49 13.29 -2.15 -15.05
C ALA A 49 13.19 -1.52 -16.43
N ILE A 50 12.04 -0.93 -16.74
CA ILE A 50 11.94 -0.18 -17.98
C ILE A 50 12.97 0.92 -17.75
N THR A 51 14.17 0.73 -18.30
CA THR A 51 15.23 1.72 -18.35
C THR A 51 14.74 2.71 -19.39
N PHE A 52 13.74 3.49 -19.00
CA PHE A 52 13.64 4.85 -19.49
C PHE A 52 14.99 5.45 -19.15
N ASP A 53 15.72 5.88 -20.18
CA ASP A 53 16.77 6.85 -19.98
C ASP A 53 16.06 8.04 -19.31
N ARG A 54 16.13 8.10 -17.98
CA ARG A 54 15.27 8.98 -17.17
C ARG A 54 15.84 10.37 -17.30
N THR A 55 15.42 11.07 -18.35
CA THR A 55 15.67 12.51 -18.49
C THR A 55 15.12 13.27 -17.27
N ILE A 56 14.06 12.73 -16.64
CA ILE A 56 13.43 13.30 -15.44
C ILE A 56 13.64 12.36 -14.25
N LYS A 57 14.27 12.87 -13.19
CA LYS A 57 14.46 12.14 -11.93
C LYS A 57 13.18 12.20 -11.09
N PRO A 58 12.83 11.14 -10.36
CA PRO A 58 11.77 11.21 -9.36
C PRO A 58 12.07 12.29 -8.32
N PHE A 59 11.02 12.96 -7.87
CA PHE A 59 11.04 13.89 -6.78
C PHE A 59 11.37 13.17 -5.46
N ASP A 60 12.34 13.68 -4.71
CA ASP A 60 12.81 13.07 -3.47
C ASP A 60 11.93 13.51 -2.29
N CYS A 61 10.90 12.72 -2.01
CA CYS A 61 9.98 13.01 -0.91
C CYS A 61 10.64 13.09 0.47
N TYR A 62 11.79 12.44 0.69
CA TYR A 62 12.50 12.51 1.97
C TYR A 62 13.26 13.83 2.15
N LYS A 63 13.54 14.55 1.05
CA LYS A 63 14.13 15.89 1.07
C LYS A 63 13.10 17.01 0.96
N SER A 64 11.85 16.66 0.67
CA SER A 64 10.77 17.64 0.61
C SER A 64 10.49 18.22 2.01
N PRO A 65 10.44 19.55 2.18
CA PRO A 65 9.90 20.12 3.40
C PRO A 65 8.45 19.67 3.57
N GLN A 66 8.08 19.30 4.80
CA GLN A 66 6.70 18.95 5.12
C GLN A 66 5.82 20.22 5.13
N ALA A 67 4.66 20.14 4.48
CA ALA A 67 3.68 21.22 4.55
C ALA A 67 3.12 21.30 5.97
N HIS A 68 2.93 22.51 6.51
CA HIS A 68 2.41 22.69 7.86
C HIS A 68 1.17 23.59 7.88
N PRO A 69 0.20 23.29 8.76
CA PRO A 69 0.13 22.08 9.60
C PRO A 69 -0.26 20.85 8.77
N VAL A 70 -0.06 19.66 9.34
CA VAL A 70 -0.50 18.40 8.74
C VAL A 70 -1.77 17.92 9.44
N ILE A 71 -2.89 17.89 8.72
CA ILE A 71 -4.12 17.25 9.17
C ILE A 71 -4.41 16.09 8.24
N ALA A 72 -4.23 14.88 8.74
CA ALA A 72 -4.49 13.67 7.98
C ALA A 72 -5.64 12.87 8.59
N SER A 73 -6.43 12.23 7.72
CA SER A 73 -7.48 11.30 8.13
C SER A 73 -7.71 10.25 7.07
N ILE A 74 -8.33 9.15 7.48
CA ILE A 74 -8.72 8.08 6.57
C ILE A 74 -9.88 8.56 5.70
N VAL A 75 -9.91 8.13 4.45
CA VAL A 75 -11.02 8.40 3.54
C VAL A 75 -12.15 7.39 3.78
N GLU A 76 -13.35 7.88 4.09
CA GLU A 76 -14.49 7.02 4.40
C GLU A 76 -15.06 6.28 3.17
N GLY A 77 -15.67 5.12 3.38
CA GLY A 77 -16.55 4.48 2.39
C GLY A 77 -15.87 3.95 1.12
N LEU A 78 -14.55 3.77 1.13
CA LEU A 78 -13.78 3.07 0.10
C LEU A 78 -13.57 1.60 0.49
N LYS A 79 -13.49 0.71 -0.51
CA LYS A 79 -13.19 -0.71 -0.30
C LYS A 79 -11.76 -0.89 0.22
N TYR A 80 -10.83 -0.13 -0.32
CA TYR A 80 -9.44 -0.05 0.13
C TYR A 80 -9.17 1.35 0.69
N PRO A 81 -9.39 1.59 1.98
CA PRO A 81 -9.25 2.92 2.55
C PRO A 81 -7.77 3.34 2.61
N PHE A 82 -7.53 4.64 2.48
CA PHE A 82 -6.19 5.25 2.56
C PHE A 82 -6.24 6.53 3.38
N LEU A 83 -5.08 6.95 3.88
CA LEU A 83 -4.86 8.22 4.56
C LEU A 83 -4.56 9.32 3.54
N TYR A 84 -5.16 10.48 3.74
CA TYR A 84 -4.88 11.68 2.94
C TYR A 84 -4.59 12.86 3.88
N SER A 85 -3.62 13.70 3.55
CA SER A 85 -3.24 14.88 4.34
C SER A 85 -3.70 16.19 3.70
N LEU A 86 -4.10 17.13 4.55
CA LEU A 86 -4.40 18.51 4.21
C LEU A 86 -3.52 19.44 5.02
N SER A 87 -3.07 20.51 4.36
CA SER A 87 -2.35 21.63 4.98
C SER A 87 -3.02 22.98 4.73
N ASP A 88 -4.20 22.96 4.11
CA ASP A 88 -5.03 24.14 3.90
C ASP A 88 -6.21 24.12 4.88
N PHE A 89 -6.26 25.12 5.76
CA PHE A 89 -7.35 25.30 6.69
C PHE A 89 -8.64 25.83 6.06
N GLY A 90 -8.60 26.28 4.81
CA GLY A 90 -9.66 27.07 4.19
C GLY A 90 -9.63 28.52 4.69
N ASN A 91 -10.75 29.22 4.53
CA ASN A 91 -10.86 30.64 4.87
C ASN A 91 -11.17 30.79 6.37
N LEU A 92 -10.18 30.58 7.24
CA LEU A 92 -10.35 30.82 8.67
C LEU A 92 -10.43 32.33 8.98
N PRO A 93 -11.23 32.72 10.00
CA PRO A 93 -12.06 31.87 10.88
C PRO A 93 -13.44 31.51 10.28
N GLU A 94 -13.80 32.08 9.14
CA GLU A 94 -15.17 32.05 8.59
C GLU A 94 -15.63 30.66 8.16
N LYS A 95 -14.81 29.96 7.37
CA LYS A 95 -15.18 28.71 6.72
C LYS A 95 -13.97 27.76 6.63
N PRO A 96 -13.78 26.89 7.64
CA PRO A 96 -12.74 25.87 7.56
C PRO A 96 -12.96 24.94 6.37
N HIS A 97 -11.88 24.34 5.89
CA HIS A 97 -11.94 23.31 4.86
C HIS A 97 -12.90 22.18 5.28
N LYS A 98 -13.76 21.74 4.37
CA LYS A 98 -14.87 20.80 4.67
C LYS A 98 -14.40 19.53 5.38
N ASN A 99 -13.25 18.99 4.98
CA ASN A 99 -12.67 17.80 5.59
C ASN A 99 -12.10 18.05 6.98
N ILE A 100 -11.56 19.24 7.26
CA ILE A 100 -11.09 19.62 8.60
C ILE A 100 -12.29 19.77 9.53
N ALA A 101 -13.35 20.46 9.07
CA ALA A 101 -14.60 20.57 9.82
C ALA A 101 -15.24 19.21 10.16
N ARG A 102 -15.01 18.19 9.33
CA ARG A 102 -15.43 16.80 9.60
C ARG A 102 -14.59 16.13 10.67
N VAL A 103 -13.26 16.25 10.60
CA VAL A 103 -12.35 15.70 11.62
C VAL A 103 -12.62 16.31 12.99
N LEU A 104 -12.88 17.61 13.07
CA LEU A 104 -13.27 18.28 14.32
C LEU A 104 -14.57 17.72 14.91
N LYS A 105 -15.42 17.07 14.11
CA LYS A 105 -16.64 16.37 14.53
C LYS A 105 -16.43 14.86 14.73
N GLY A 106 -15.19 14.39 14.78
CA GLY A 106 -14.83 12.98 14.89
C GLY A 106 -15.12 12.15 13.64
N LYS A 107 -15.36 12.79 12.49
CA LYS A 107 -15.66 12.11 11.23
C LYS A 107 -14.43 12.03 10.33
N PRO A 108 -14.22 10.92 9.60
CA PRO A 108 -13.14 10.82 8.62
C PRO A 108 -13.32 11.79 7.45
N PHE A 109 -12.29 11.87 6.61
CA PHE A 109 -12.38 12.64 5.37
C PHE A 109 -13.44 12.06 4.43
N ARG A 110 -14.12 12.96 3.72
CA ARG A 110 -15.17 12.60 2.78
C ARG A 110 -14.58 11.79 1.62
N ARG A 111 -15.32 10.77 1.20
CA ARG A 111 -15.04 9.96 0.02
C ARG A 111 -15.01 10.79 -1.28
N PRO A 112 -13.90 10.80 -2.03
CA PRO A 112 -13.84 11.33 -3.39
C PRO A 112 -14.35 10.30 -4.41
N ASP A 113 -15.17 10.74 -5.38
CA ASP A 113 -15.71 9.85 -6.42
C ASP A 113 -14.62 9.29 -7.36
N ILE A 114 -13.54 10.05 -7.56
CA ILE A 114 -12.38 9.58 -8.32
C ILE A 114 -11.75 8.36 -7.67
N SER A 115 -11.59 8.35 -6.34
CA SER A 115 -10.98 7.23 -5.62
C SER A 115 -11.84 5.97 -5.71
N VAL A 116 -13.17 6.12 -5.70
CA VAL A 116 -14.11 5.00 -5.93
C VAL A 116 -13.90 4.42 -7.33
N THR A 117 -13.92 5.29 -8.34
CA THR A 117 -13.79 4.92 -9.75
C THR A 117 -12.48 4.18 -10.01
N ILE A 118 -11.35 4.69 -9.47
CA ILE A 118 -10.05 4.04 -9.61
C ILE A 118 -10.06 2.64 -8.99
N GLN A 119 -10.61 2.48 -7.78
CA GLN A 119 -10.66 1.17 -7.15
C GLN A 119 -11.51 0.18 -7.93
N GLU A 120 -12.65 0.61 -8.47
CA GLU A 120 -13.52 -0.25 -9.29
C GLU A 120 -12.86 -0.71 -10.60
N VAL A 121 -12.16 0.20 -11.28
CA VAL A 121 -11.45 -0.12 -12.54
C VAL A 121 -10.30 -1.08 -12.27
N LEU A 122 -9.48 -0.81 -11.25
CA LEU A 122 -8.34 -1.64 -10.91
C LEU A 122 -8.73 -3.00 -10.35
N GLU A 123 -9.86 -3.10 -9.65
CA GLU A 123 -10.41 -4.36 -9.18
C GLU A 123 -10.74 -5.28 -10.37
N LYS A 124 -11.42 -4.74 -11.40
CA LYS A 124 -11.73 -5.47 -12.63
C LYS A 124 -10.45 -5.93 -13.35
N MET A 125 -9.44 -5.06 -13.43
CA MET A 125 -8.15 -5.46 -14.01
C MET A 125 -7.49 -6.60 -13.23
N LYS A 126 -7.55 -6.56 -11.90
CA LYS A 126 -6.98 -7.60 -11.03
C LYS A 126 -7.75 -8.91 -11.14
N SER A 127 -9.09 -8.87 -11.21
CA SER A 127 -9.91 -10.08 -11.42
C SER A 127 -9.63 -10.74 -12.77
N ASP A 128 -9.29 -9.94 -13.78
CA ASP A 128 -8.87 -10.43 -15.10
C ASP A 128 -7.43 -10.98 -15.12
N GLY A 129 -6.73 -10.99 -13.98
CA GLY A 129 -5.33 -11.42 -13.88
C GLY A 129 -4.33 -10.46 -14.55
N LYS A 130 -4.76 -9.25 -14.91
CA LYS A 130 -3.90 -8.25 -15.55
C LYS A 130 -3.03 -7.56 -14.50
N ARG A 131 -1.77 -7.32 -14.86
CA ARG A 131 -0.82 -6.51 -14.07
C ARG A 131 -0.46 -5.26 -14.87
N GLY A 132 -0.18 -4.17 -14.18
CA GLY A 132 0.17 -2.91 -14.84
C GLY A 132 0.76 -1.89 -13.88
N ILE A 133 1.07 -0.74 -14.45
CA ILE A 133 1.50 0.47 -13.74
C ILE A 133 0.36 1.47 -13.89
N PHE A 134 -0.03 2.11 -12.79
CA PHE A 134 -0.98 3.21 -12.80
C PHE A 134 -0.22 4.52 -13.03
N VAL A 135 -0.63 5.32 -14.01
CA VAL A 135 -0.02 6.62 -14.29
C VAL A 135 -1.03 7.70 -13.89
N ASP A 136 -0.69 8.48 -12.86
CA ASP A 136 -1.53 9.54 -12.34
C ASP A 136 -1.02 10.89 -12.86
N VAL A 137 -1.71 11.43 -13.88
CA VAL A 137 -1.35 12.70 -14.53
C VAL A 137 -2.15 13.83 -13.89
N GLY A 138 -1.46 14.81 -13.31
CA GLY A 138 -2.12 15.84 -12.51
C GLY A 138 -2.57 15.25 -11.17
N ALA A 139 -1.65 14.55 -10.50
CA ALA A 139 -1.94 13.81 -9.27
C ALA A 139 -2.50 14.71 -8.16
N ASN A 140 -2.27 16.03 -8.24
CA ASN A 140 -2.75 17.04 -7.32
C ASN A 140 -2.39 16.64 -5.89
N VAL A 141 -3.37 16.33 -5.06
CA VAL A 141 -3.13 15.96 -3.66
C VAL A 141 -3.05 14.43 -3.43
N GLY A 142 -3.04 13.63 -4.51
CA GLY A 142 -2.78 12.19 -4.46
C GLY A 142 -4.00 11.28 -4.29
N MET A 143 -5.22 11.77 -4.48
CA MET A 143 -6.45 10.97 -4.26
C MET A 143 -6.56 9.73 -5.17
N ALA A 144 -6.13 9.84 -6.43
CA ALA A 144 -6.10 8.70 -7.36
C ALA A 144 -4.86 7.84 -7.10
N THR A 145 -3.69 8.47 -6.95
CA THR A 145 -2.43 7.83 -6.55
C THR A 145 -2.62 6.85 -5.38
N PHE A 146 -3.16 7.30 -4.24
CA PHE A 146 -3.28 6.43 -3.08
C PHE A 146 -4.38 5.40 -3.23
N ALA A 147 -5.47 5.71 -3.94
CA ALA A 147 -6.51 4.73 -4.24
C ALA A 147 -5.95 3.52 -5.01
N ALA A 148 -5.01 3.74 -5.93
CA ALA A 148 -4.31 2.68 -6.65
C ALA A 148 -3.21 2.00 -5.80
N ALA A 149 -2.39 2.79 -5.10
CA ALA A 149 -1.26 2.28 -4.34
C ALA A 149 -1.68 1.31 -3.22
N VAL A 150 -2.75 1.61 -2.47
CA VAL A 150 -3.23 0.71 -1.40
C VAL A 150 -3.82 -0.61 -1.90
N MET A 151 -4.11 -0.71 -3.20
CA MET A 151 -4.48 -1.98 -3.85
C MET A 151 -3.26 -2.80 -4.30
N GLY A 152 -2.05 -2.26 -4.13
CA GLY A 152 -0.77 -2.88 -4.48
C GLY A 152 -0.26 -2.55 -5.89
N PHE A 153 -0.84 -1.56 -6.57
CA PHE A 153 -0.35 -1.12 -7.88
C PHE A 153 0.86 -0.20 -7.73
N ARG A 154 1.82 -0.33 -8.64
CA ARG A 154 2.87 0.69 -8.82
C ARG A 154 2.26 1.92 -9.47
N VAL A 155 2.62 3.10 -8.98
CA VAL A 155 2.11 4.39 -9.41
C VAL A 155 3.26 5.29 -9.87
N LEU A 156 3.11 5.89 -11.04
CA LEU A 156 3.92 7.03 -11.48
C LEU A 156 3.04 8.28 -11.40
N ALA A 157 3.29 9.16 -10.43
CA ALA A 157 2.49 10.34 -10.16
C ALA A 157 3.20 11.60 -10.69
N PHE A 158 2.54 12.33 -11.58
CA PHE A 158 3.04 13.57 -12.18
C PHE A 158 2.25 14.75 -11.61
N GLU A 159 2.95 15.65 -10.93
CA GLU A 159 2.34 16.86 -10.36
C GLU A 159 3.34 18.03 -10.44
N PRO A 160 3.02 19.10 -11.18
CA PRO A 160 3.94 20.23 -11.34
C PRO A 160 3.89 21.23 -10.17
N VAL A 161 2.86 21.23 -9.32
CA VAL A 161 2.72 22.21 -8.24
C VAL A 161 3.41 21.71 -6.97
N PHE A 162 4.45 22.43 -6.54
CA PHE A 162 5.26 22.03 -5.38
C PHE A 162 4.45 21.79 -4.10
N GLU A 163 3.46 22.64 -3.78
CA GLU A 163 2.67 22.43 -2.56
C GLU A 163 1.81 21.16 -2.64
N ASN A 164 1.44 20.73 -3.83
CA ASN A 164 0.72 19.48 -4.07
C ASN A 164 1.67 18.29 -3.91
N LEU A 165 2.91 18.38 -4.43
CA LEU A 165 3.96 17.38 -4.20
C LEU A 165 4.19 17.12 -2.72
N GLN A 166 4.24 18.16 -1.88
CA GLN A 166 4.36 18.00 -0.43
C GLN A 166 3.24 17.13 0.16
N ARG A 167 2.00 17.32 -0.28
CA ARG A 167 0.83 16.52 0.16
C ARG A 167 0.91 15.07 -0.33
N ILE A 168 1.40 14.86 -1.55
CA ILE A 168 1.65 13.51 -2.06
C ILE A 168 2.75 12.85 -1.22
N CYS A 169 3.85 13.54 -0.91
CA CYS A 169 4.92 12.98 -0.10
C CYS A 169 4.48 12.61 1.32
N ASP A 170 3.66 13.45 1.97
CA ASP A 170 3.00 13.09 3.24
C ASP A 170 2.18 11.80 3.08
N GLY A 171 1.38 11.70 2.02
CA GLY A 171 0.57 10.53 1.76
C GLY A 171 1.40 9.26 1.47
N VAL A 172 2.54 9.37 0.81
CA VAL A 172 3.48 8.25 0.59
C VAL A 172 3.95 7.69 1.93
N TYR A 173 4.34 8.58 2.85
CA TYR A 173 4.74 8.21 4.20
C TYR A 173 3.58 7.63 5.02
N LEU A 174 2.46 8.33 5.08
CA LEU A 174 1.28 7.96 5.88
C LEU A 174 0.70 6.61 5.46
N ASN A 175 0.66 6.32 4.17
CA ASN A 175 0.15 5.04 3.64
C ASN A 175 1.20 3.92 3.60
N ARG A 176 2.47 4.21 3.93
CA ARG A 176 3.58 3.25 3.89
C ARG A 176 3.76 2.62 2.50
N VAL A 177 3.74 3.45 1.46
CA VAL A 177 3.85 3.02 0.06
C VAL A 177 5.07 3.58 -0.71
N PRO A 178 6.25 3.78 -0.08
CA PRO A 178 7.40 4.37 -0.78
C PRO A 178 7.89 3.51 -1.96
N ASP A 179 7.74 2.18 -1.87
CA ASP A 179 8.17 1.26 -2.94
C ASP A 179 7.15 1.15 -4.08
N LEU A 180 5.94 1.70 -3.90
CA LEU A 180 4.87 1.64 -4.90
C LEU A 180 4.68 2.97 -5.63
N VAL A 181 4.98 4.10 -5.02
CA VAL A 181 4.68 5.43 -5.59
C VAL A 181 5.98 6.16 -5.93
N GLU A 182 6.19 6.42 -7.22
CA GLU A 182 7.22 7.33 -7.70
C GLU A 182 6.58 8.65 -8.11
N VAL A 183 7.06 9.76 -7.55
CA VAL A 183 6.50 11.10 -7.79
C VAL A 183 7.43 11.86 -8.72
N PHE A 184 6.88 12.66 -9.63
CA PHE A 184 7.62 13.50 -10.57
C PHE A 184 7.08 14.93 -10.51
N GLU A 185 7.98 15.87 -10.24
CA GLU A 185 7.72 17.31 -10.36
C GLU A 185 7.73 17.69 -11.84
N ALA A 186 6.67 17.35 -12.55
CA ALA A 186 6.56 17.58 -13.97
C ALA A 186 5.10 17.67 -14.42
N ALA A 187 4.84 18.56 -15.39
CA ALA A 187 3.64 18.51 -16.20
C ALA A 187 3.87 17.56 -17.39
N THR A 188 2.80 16.94 -17.88
CA THR A 188 2.86 16.10 -19.08
C THR A 188 2.51 16.91 -20.32
N SER A 189 3.27 16.73 -21.39
CA SER A 189 3.04 17.33 -22.72
C SER A 189 3.46 16.34 -23.81
N ASP A 190 3.07 16.61 -25.04
CA ASP A 190 3.58 16.00 -26.27
C ASP A 190 5.06 16.32 -26.55
N GLN A 191 5.63 17.33 -25.87
CA GLN A 191 7.02 17.75 -26.02
C GLN A 191 7.75 17.82 -24.68
N ILE A 192 9.07 17.63 -24.72
CA ILE A 192 9.96 17.81 -23.57
C ILE A 192 10.40 19.27 -23.52
N GLY A 193 10.23 19.93 -22.37
CA GLY A 193 10.68 21.30 -22.18
C GLY A 193 10.28 21.85 -20.82
N ASN A 194 10.64 23.11 -20.59
CA ASN A 194 10.26 23.86 -19.40
C ASN A 194 9.18 24.86 -19.74
N ILE A 195 8.17 24.96 -18.87
CA ILE A 195 7.09 25.95 -18.96
C ILE A 195 6.80 26.53 -17.57
N THR A 196 6.37 27.78 -17.50
CA THR A 196 5.91 28.40 -16.26
C THR A 196 4.43 28.14 -16.05
N PHE A 197 4.07 27.55 -14.91
CA PHE A 197 2.68 27.32 -14.52
C PHE A 197 2.18 28.43 -13.59
N TYR A 198 1.08 29.09 -13.95
CA TYR A 198 0.47 30.15 -13.13
C TYR A 198 -0.74 29.61 -12.37
N LYS A 199 -0.59 29.44 -11.06
CA LYS A 199 -1.70 29.05 -10.18
C LYS A 199 -2.54 30.27 -9.81
N VAL A 200 -3.75 30.35 -10.37
CA VAL A 200 -4.71 31.40 -10.00
C VAL A 200 -5.24 31.12 -8.59
N ARG A 201 -5.02 32.05 -7.66
CA ARG A 201 -5.72 32.06 -6.36
C ARG A 201 -6.98 32.89 -6.51
N MET A 202 -8.14 32.23 -6.62
CA MET A 202 -9.41 32.92 -6.45
C MET A 202 -9.54 33.31 -4.98
N ARG A 203 -9.75 34.61 -4.71
CA ARG A 203 -10.05 35.13 -3.37
C ARG A 203 -11.50 34.83 -3.02
#